data_AF-A0AAP2GKI4-F1
#
_entry.id   AF-A0AAP2GKI4-F1
#
_cell.length_a   1.000
_cell.length_b   1.000
_cell.length_c   1.000
_cell.angle_alpha   90.00
_cell.angle_beta   90.00
_cell.angle_gamma   90.00
#
_symmetry.space_group_name_H-M   'P 1'
#
loop_
_entity.id
_entity.type
_entity.pdbx_description
1 polymer ?
#
loop_
_entity_poly.entity_id
_entity_poly.type
_entity_poly.pdbx_seq_one_letter_code
_entity_poly.pdbx_strand_id
1 'polypeptide(L)'
;MTPALWIGFAFLALLLLVLIAFLFIPDKLSSTQKDILHFFMSICAGFAGGFITGDVLFQLDAKLSDGFKFGISGTAGVALFLVVFFKKKVSAVRHDIDGFNFSIPQGWTFEQAVAKICEVDRSLYHIDGFTDAELSSKLKTRELHTRNALEALKRLKYFADRLPSYKVTLTDDIYTIQKI
;
A
#
# COMPACT_ATOMS: atom_id res chain seq x y z
N MET A 1 -21.11 38.56 6.88
CA MET A 1 -20.70 37.45 5.98
C MET A 1 -21.72 37.37 4.86
N THR A 2 -21.31 37.24 3.59
CA THR A 2 -22.23 37.18 2.45
C THR A 2 -22.92 35.81 2.36
N PRO A 3 -24.18 35.71 1.90
CA PRO A 3 -24.91 34.45 1.77
C PRO A 3 -24.17 33.40 0.91
N ALA A 4 -23.44 33.87 -0.11
CA ALA A 4 -22.63 33.02 -0.99
C ALA A 4 -21.55 32.22 -0.23
N LEU A 5 -20.98 32.79 0.84
CA LEU A 5 -19.93 32.14 1.61
C LEU A 5 -20.48 30.99 2.47
N TRP A 6 -21.70 31.13 3.00
CA TRP A 6 -22.40 30.06 3.72
C TRP A 6 -22.78 28.89 2.83
N ILE A 7 -23.20 29.17 1.59
CA ILE A 7 -23.53 28.14 0.59
C ILE A 7 -22.28 27.33 0.24
N GLY A 8 -21.15 28.02 0.00
CA GLY A 8 -19.87 27.36 -0.26
C GLY A 8 -19.39 26.49 0.91
N PHE A 9 -19.52 27.00 2.14
CA PHE A 9 -19.15 26.25 3.34
C PHE A 9 -20.04 25.02 3.55
N ALA A 10 -21.35 25.14 3.37
CA ALA A 10 -22.28 24.02 3.50
C ALA A 10 -22.00 22.92 2.47
N PHE A 11 -21.71 23.28 1.22
CA PHE A 11 -21.34 22.33 0.18
C PHE A 11 -20.02 21.62 0.48
N LEU A 12 -19.01 22.36 0.97
CA LEU A 12 -17.72 21.79 1.35
C LEU A 12 -17.86 20.83 2.54
N ALA A 13 -18.63 21.20 3.58
CA ALA A 13 -18.89 20.35 4.73
C ALA A 13 -19.62 19.06 4.34
N LEU A 14 -20.60 19.14 3.44
CA LEU A 14 -21.32 17.98 2.90
C LEU A 14 -20.37 17.04 2.14
N LEU A 15 -19.51 17.60 1.29
CA LEU A 15 -18.54 16.83 0.52
C LEU A 15 -17.51 16.12 1.42
N LEU A 16 -17.09 16.78 2.50
CA LEU A 16 -16.19 16.21 3.51
C LEU A 16 -16.87 15.06 4.28
N LEU A 17 -18.14 15.22 4.65
CA LEU A 17 -18.94 14.15 5.28
C LEU A 17 -19.09 12.93 4.37
N VAL A 18 -19.35 13.16 3.07
CA VAL A 18 -19.43 12.08 2.07
C VAL A 18 -18.07 11.37 1.95
N LEU A 19 -16.96 12.10 1.89
CA LEU A 19 -15.63 11.47 1.82
C LEU A 19 -15.28 10.67 3.08
N ILE A 20 -15.60 11.19 4.27
CA ILE A 20 -15.43 10.48 5.54
C ILE A 20 -16.27 9.20 5.53
N ALA A 21 -17.55 9.27 5.13
CA ALA A 21 -18.42 8.10 5.04
C ALA A 21 -17.87 7.04 4.07
N PHE A 22 -17.33 7.44 2.91
CA PHE A 22 -16.66 6.53 1.97
C PHE A 22 -15.39 5.88 2.55
N LEU A 23 -14.67 6.58 3.44
CA LEU A 23 -13.47 6.06 4.10
C LEU A 23 -13.81 4.98 5.15
N PHE A 24 -14.99 5.07 5.78
CA PHE A 24 -15.46 4.13 6.81
C PHE A 24 -16.22 2.91 6.26
N ILE A 25 -16.40 2.78 4.94
CA ILE A 25 -16.93 1.57 4.31
C ILE A 25 -15.72 0.68 3.96
N PRO A 26 -15.31 -0.28 4.83
CA PRO A 26 -13.93 -0.77 4.83
C PRO A 26 -13.66 -1.87 3.79
N ASP A 27 -14.69 -2.47 3.19
CA ASP A 27 -14.56 -3.84 2.66
C ASP A 27 -14.51 -3.99 1.14
N LYS A 28 -14.49 -2.92 0.35
CA LYS A 28 -14.46 -3.06 -1.14
C LYS A 28 -13.47 -2.16 -1.89
N LEU A 29 -12.64 -1.39 -1.20
CA LEU A 29 -11.73 -0.46 -1.86
C LEU A 29 -10.34 -1.07 -2.05
N SER A 30 -9.98 -1.28 -3.32
CA SER A 30 -8.64 -1.66 -3.75
C SER A 30 -7.61 -0.64 -3.24
N SER A 31 -6.36 -1.08 -3.00
CA SER A 31 -5.26 -0.22 -2.53
C SER A 31 -5.11 1.04 -3.39
N THR A 32 -5.27 0.92 -4.71
CA THR A 32 -5.26 2.04 -5.66
C THR A 32 -6.38 3.04 -5.41
N GLN A 33 -7.58 2.57 -5.05
CA GLN A 33 -8.71 3.45 -4.74
C GLN A 33 -8.52 4.19 -3.41
N LYS A 34 -7.88 3.55 -2.43
CA LYS A 34 -7.47 4.20 -1.18
C LYS A 34 -6.38 5.26 -1.42
N ASP A 35 -5.50 5.04 -2.39
CA ASP A 35 -4.46 6.01 -2.76
C ASP A 35 -5.05 7.23 -3.46
N ILE A 36 -5.96 7.03 -4.40
CA ILE A 36 -6.71 8.10 -5.07
C ILE A 36 -7.55 8.88 -4.05
N LEU A 37 -8.23 8.19 -3.12
CA LEU A 37 -9.04 8.84 -2.09
C LEU A 37 -8.19 9.70 -1.14
N HIS A 38 -7.02 9.21 -0.74
CA HIS A 38 -6.07 10.00 0.06
C HIS A 38 -5.54 11.22 -0.70
N PHE A 39 -5.30 11.10 -2.01
CA PHE A 39 -4.90 12.23 -2.84
C PHE A 39 -6.00 13.29 -2.96
N PHE A 40 -7.27 12.88 -3.12
CA PHE A 40 -8.39 13.81 -3.09
C PHE A 40 -8.56 14.47 -1.71
N MET A 41 -8.42 13.71 -0.61
CA MET A 41 -8.44 14.28 0.74
C MET A 41 -7.32 15.31 0.97
N SER A 42 -6.12 15.06 0.45
CA SER A 42 -4.99 15.98 0.60
C SER A 42 -5.18 17.26 -0.21
N ILE A 43 -5.77 17.16 -1.41
CA ILE A 43 -6.19 18.33 -2.21
C ILE A 43 -7.28 19.12 -1.49
N CYS A 44 -8.32 18.46 -0.96
CA CYS A 44 -9.39 19.11 -0.22
C CYS A 44 -8.86 19.80 1.06
N ALA A 45 -7.93 19.18 1.78
CA ALA A 45 -7.25 19.79 2.91
C ALA A 45 -6.41 21.02 2.50
N GLY A 46 -5.75 20.94 1.34
CA GLY A 46 -5.01 22.06 0.75
C GLY A 46 -5.94 23.24 0.40
N PHE A 47 -7.09 22.97 -0.24
CA PHE A 47 -8.08 24.01 -0.53
C PHE A 47 -8.72 24.58 0.74
N ALA A 48 -9.08 23.73 1.72
CA ALA A 48 -9.59 24.19 3.01
C ALA A 48 -8.56 25.08 3.73
N GLY A 49 -7.29 24.68 3.72
CA GLY A 49 -6.18 25.48 4.21
C GLY A 49 -6.06 26.81 3.46
N GLY A 50 -6.16 26.79 2.13
CA GLY A 50 -6.14 27.95 1.24
C GLY A 50 -7.25 28.97 1.53
N PHE A 51 -8.49 28.49 1.74
CA PHE A 51 -9.63 29.32 2.13
C PHE A 51 -9.48 29.88 3.55
N ILE A 52 -8.87 29.13 4.47
CA ILE A 52 -8.59 29.59 5.85
C ILE A 52 -7.44 30.60 5.86
N THR A 53 -6.44 30.46 4.97
CA THR A 53 -5.32 31.42 4.81
C THR A 53 -5.69 32.68 4.07
N GLY A 54 -6.90 32.76 3.51
CA GLY A 54 -7.31 33.78 2.56
C GLY A 54 -6.72 35.13 2.90
N ASP A 55 -5.68 35.53 2.18
CA ASP A 55 -5.13 36.87 2.35
C ASP A 55 -5.78 37.74 1.29
N VAL A 56 -6.88 38.35 1.69
CA VAL A 56 -6.91 39.80 1.63
C VAL A 56 -7.24 40.20 3.06
N LEU A 57 -6.23 40.48 3.89
CA LEU A 57 -6.10 41.70 4.71
C LEU A 57 -7.39 42.48 5.03
N PHE A 58 -8.48 41.80 5.35
CA PHE A 58 -9.60 42.40 6.03
C PHE A 58 -9.16 42.41 7.47
N GLN A 59 -8.72 43.58 7.91
CA GLN A 59 -8.85 43.99 9.30
C GLN A 59 -10.32 43.76 9.69
N LEU A 60 -10.65 42.54 10.09
CA LEU A 60 -11.84 42.27 10.85
C LEU A 60 -11.52 42.79 12.25
N ASP A 61 -11.59 44.11 12.42
CA ASP A 61 -11.82 44.79 13.70
C ASP A 61 -13.24 44.44 14.18
N ALA A 62 -13.56 43.16 14.22
CA ALA A 62 -14.63 42.68 15.06
C ALA A 62 -14.00 42.49 16.43
N LYS A 63 -14.15 43.52 17.28
CA LYS A 63 -14.02 43.39 18.73
C LYS A 63 -15.01 42.30 19.20
N LEU A 64 -14.65 41.03 19.06
CA LEU A 64 -15.23 39.98 19.89
C LEU A 64 -14.54 40.11 21.24
N SER A 65 -15.37 40.43 22.23
CA SER A 65 -15.05 40.46 23.64
C SER A 65 -14.11 39.32 24.02
N ASP A 66 -13.01 39.69 24.68
CA ASP A 66 -12.05 38.83 25.39
C ASP A 66 -11.34 37.71 24.61
N GLY A 67 -10.25 38.10 23.96
CA GLY A 67 -8.93 37.62 24.42
C GLY A 67 -8.37 36.32 23.86
N PHE A 68 -9.06 35.59 22.98
CA PHE A 68 -8.50 34.38 22.36
C PHE A 68 -8.42 34.48 20.83
N LYS A 69 -7.23 34.78 20.32
CA LYS A 69 -6.89 34.71 18.89
C LYS A 69 -6.40 33.30 18.55
N PHE A 70 -7.29 32.44 18.08
CA PHE A 70 -6.87 31.21 17.40
C PHE A 70 -6.65 31.51 15.91
N GLY A 71 -5.40 31.77 15.54
CA GLY A 71 -4.97 31.85 14.15
C GLY A 71 -4.47 30.49 13.69
N ILE A 72 -5.28 29.74 12.95
CA ILE A 72 -4.80 28.57 12.22
C ILE A 72 -4.33 29.06 10.85
N SER A 73 -3.04 29.39 10.78
CA SER A 73 -2.37 29.70 9.51
C SER A 73 -2.42 28.47 8.62
N GLY A 74 -2.87 28.56 7.38
CA GLY A 74 -2.81 27.44 6.42
C GLY A 74 -1.41 27.19 5.85
N THR A 75 -0.37 27.87 6.34
CA THR A 75 0.96 27.23 6.35
C THR A 75 0.93 25.91 7.13
N ALA A 76 0.08 25.79 8.15
CA ALA A 76 -0.19 24.52 8.84
C ALA A 76 -0.91 23.51 7.95
N GLY A 77 -1.79 23.95 7.05
CA GLY A 77 -2.47 23.08 6.07
C GLY A 77 -1.50 22.51 5.03
N VAL A 78 -0.62 23.34 4.49
CA VAL A 78 0.47 22.90 3.59
C VAL A 78 1.46 22.00 4.33
N ALA A 79 1.80 22.31 5.59
CA ALA A 79 2.66 21.45 6.40
C ALA A 79 2.02 20.08 6.67
N LEU A 80 0.72 20.02 6.99
CA LEU A 80 -0.02 18.77 7.15
C LEU A 80 -0.07 17.97 5.84
N PHE A 81 -0.29 18.63 4.70
CA PHE A 81 -0.22 18.00 3.38
C PHE A 81 1.16 17.37 3.15
N LEU A 82 2.24 18.12 3.37
CA LEU A 82 3.60 17.62 3.16
C LEU A 82 3.93 16.49 4.14
N VAL A 83 3.52 16.58 5.40
CA VAL A 83 3.74 15.51 6.39
C VAL A 83 3.02 14.23 5.98
N VAL A 84 1.76 14.30 5.55
CA VAL A 84 1.00 13.11 5.10
C VAL A 84 1.56 12.57 3.79
N PHE A 85 1.92 13.43 2.85
CA PHE A 85 2.48 13.05 1.56
C PHE A 85 3.84 12.36 1.71
N PHE A 86 4.75 12.90 2.54
CA PHE A 86 6.09 12.36 2.73
C PHE A 86 6.18 11.19 3.73
N LYS A 87 5.29 11.08 4.73
CA LYS A 87 5.25 9.90 5.62
C LYS A 87 4.64 8.67 4.96
N LYS A 88 3.92 8.81 3.86
CA LYS A 88 3.35 7.68 3.15
C LYS A 88 4.49 6.94 2.44
N LYS A 89 5.04 5.91 3.09
CA LYS A 89 5.84 4.89 2.40
C LYS A 89 4.98 4.38 1.25
N VAL A 90 5.45 4.56 0.03
CA VAL A 90 4.87 3.95 -1.16
C VAL A 90 5.08 2.45 -0.98
N SER A 91 4.16 1.79 -0.28
CA SER A 91 4.08 0.34 -0.31
C SER A 91 3.82 0.00 -1.77
N ALA A 92 4.79 -0.66 -2.41
CA ALA A 92 4.63 -1.13 -3.77
C ALA A 92 3.29 -1.88 -3.81
N VAL A 93 2.32 -1.33 -4.55
CA VAL A 93 1.04 -1.99 -4.79
C VAL A 93 1.40 -3.21 -5.62
N ARG A 94 1.61 -4.34 -4.95
CA ARG A 94 1.71 -5.64 -5.62
C ARG A 94 0.35 -5.85 -6.24
N HIS A 95 0.29 -5.85 -7.58
CA HIS A 95 -0.90 -6.32 -8.26
C HIS A 95 -1.13 -7.74 -7.75
N ASP A 96 -2.27 -7.96 -7.08
CA ASP A 96 -2.81 -9.29 -6.88
C ASP A 96 -3.14 -9.76 -8.30
N ILE A 97 -2.17 -10.38 -8.96
CA ILE A 97 -2.37 -10.97 -10.29
C ILE A 97 -3.37 -12.09 -10.06
N ASP A 98 -4.52 -12.03 -10.73
CA ASP A 98 -5.55 -13.07 -10.69
C ASP A 98 -4.96 -14.40 -11.19
N GLY A 99 -4.28 -15.12 -10.31
CA GLY A 99 -3.57 -16.36 -10.60
C GLY A 99 -2.09 -16.18 -10.92
N PHE A 100 -1.25 -16.91 -10.18
CA PHE A 100 0.14 -17.18 -10.49
C PHE A 100 0.22 -18.55 -11.18
N ASN A 101 0.44 -18.53 -12.50
CA ASN A 101 0.59 -19.72 -13.32
C ASN A 101 2.06 -19.93 -13.65
N PHE A 102 2.60 -21.06 -13.22
CA PHE A 102 4.01 -21.37 -13.38
C PHE A 102 4.21 -22.83 -13.77
N SER A 103 4.90 -23.08 -14.87
CA SER A 103 5.26 -24.43 -15.31
C SER A 103 6.69 -24.75 -14.88
N ILE A 104 6.89 -25.90 -14.24
CA ILE A 104 8.21 -26.41 -13.87
C ILE A 104 8.68 -27.37 -14.97
N PRO A 105 9.70 -27.00 -15.78
CA PRO A 105 10.28 -27.87 -16.78
C PRO A 105 10.96 -29.11 -16.18
N GLN A 106 11.16 -30.11 -17.02
CA GLN A 106 11.84 -31.35 -16.61
C GLN A 106 13.29 -31.08 -16.21
N GLY A 107 13.68 -31.61 -15.05
CA GLY A 107 15.07 -31.59 -14.59
C GLY A 107 15.50 -30.31 -13.87
N TRP A 108 14.59 -29.36 -13.66
CA TRP A 108 14.85 -28.19 -12.83
C TRP A 108 15.15 -28.57 -11.39
N THR A 109 16.09 -27.83 -10.80
CA THR A 109 16.43 -27.94 -9.39
C THR A 109 15.50 -27.09 -8.53
N PHE A 110 15.43 -27.40 -7.23
CA PHE A 110 14.66 -26.61 -6.27
C PHE A 110 15.07 -25.14 -6.29
N GLU A 111 16.39 -24.88 -6.29
CA GLU A 111 16.92 -23.51 -6.33
C GLU A 111 16.51 -22.76 -7.61
N GLN A 112 16.60 -23.40 -8.78
CA GLN A 112 16.20 -22.79 -10.05
C GLN A 112 14.72 -22.42 -10.09
N ALA A 113 13.86 -23.31 -9.55
CA ALA A 113 12.42 -23.02 -9.49
C ALA A 113 12.11 -21.86 -8.54
N VAL A 114 12.76 -21.81 -7.37
CA VAL A 114 12.64 -20.68 -6.43
C VAL A 114 13.09 -19.38 -7.10
N ALA A 115 14.27 -19.38 -7.71
CA ALA A 115 14.83 -18.21 -8.37
C ALA A 115 13.89 -17.67 -9.46
N LYS A 116 13.36 -18.57 -10.30
CA LYS A 116 12.45 -18.17 -11.39
C LYS A 116 11.10 -17.68 -10.89
N ILE A 117 10.53 -18.29 -9.84
CA ILE A 117 9.28 -17.80 -9.22
C ILE A 117 9.47 -16.38 -8.69
N CYS A 118 10.59 -16.13 -8.01
CA CYS A 118 10.91 -14.81 -7.46
C CYS A 118 11.19 -13.78 -8.56
N GLU A 119 11.82 -14.20 -9.67
CA GLU A 119 12.04 -13.35 -10.85
C GLU A 119 10.72 -12.88 -11.47
N VAL A 120 9.76 -13.79 -11.65
CA VAL A 120 8.43 -13.46 -12.21
C VAL A 120 7.70 -12.45 -11.32
N ASP A 121 7.81 -12.62 -10.01
CA ASP A 121 7.20 -11.75 -9.00
C ASP A 121 8.08 -10.54 -8.61
N ARG A 122 9.19 -10.33 -9.33
CA ARG A 122 10.15 -9.22 -9.16
C ARG A 122 10.60 -9.01 -7.72
N SER A 123 10.80 -10.10 -6.99
CA SER A 123 11.17 -10.09 -5.58
C SER A 123 12.54 -10.71 -5.37
N LEU A 124 13.23 -10.28 -4.32
CA LEU A 124 14.48 -10.90 -3.90
C LEU A 124 14.17 -12.17 -3.10
N TYR A 125 15.13 -13.09 -3.02
CA TYR A 125 14.98 -14.30 -2.23
C TYR A 125 16.26 -14.63 -1.46
N HIS A 126 16.07 -15.30 -0.33
CA HIS A 126 17.13 -15.81 0.51
C HIS A 126 16.75 -17.21 1.00
N ILE A 127 17.64 -18.18 0.80
CA ILE A 127 17.43 -19.57 1.20
C ILE A 127 18.41 -19.88 2.34
N ASP A 128 17.88 -20.33 3.48
CA ASP A 128 18.66 -20.56 4.69
C ASP A 128 18.45 -21.98 5.26
N GLY A 129 19.56 -22.60 5.68
CA GLY A 129 19.58 -23.93 6.28
C GLY A 129 19.51 -25.12 5.31
N PHE A 130 19.54 -24.90 4.00
CA PHE A 130 19.52 -25.97 2.99
C PHE A 130 20.94 -26.41 2.62
N THR A 131 21.10 -27.70 2.36
CA THR A 131 22.35 -28.26 1.82
C THR A 131 22.38 -28.19 0.29
N ASP A 132 23.57 -28.17 -0.32
CA ASP A 132 23.72 -28.15 -1.79
C ASP A 132 23.00 -29.32 -2.49
N ALA A 133 22.95 -30.47 -1.83
CA ALA A 133 22.24 -31.66 -2.32
C ALA A 133 20.71 -31.46 -2.32
N GLU A 134 20.17 -30.72 -1.35
CA GLU A 134 18.74 -30.38 -1.27
C GLU A 134 18.39 -29.28 -2.28
N LEU A 135 19.25 -28.27 -2.43
CA LEU A 135 19.08 -27.20 -3.43
C LEU A 135 19.11 -27.74 -4.87
N SER A 136 19.99 -28.71 -5.11
CA SER A 136 20.13 -29.41 -6.40
C SER A 136 19.08 -30.52 -6.61
N SER A 137 18.14 -30.70 -5.68
CA SER A 137 17.12 -31.73 -5.81
C SER A 137 16.22 -31.45 -7.02
N LYS A 138 16.06 -32.47 -7.88
CA LYS A 138 15.26 -32.34 -9.10
C LYS A 138 13.76 -32.36 -8.77
N LEU A 139 13.05 -31.39 -9.31
CA LEU A 139 11.60 -31.28 -9.22
C LEU A 139 10.92 -32.09 -10.33
N LYS A 140 9.73 -32.61 -10.02
CA LYS A 140 8.85 -33.26 -10.99
C LYS A 140 8.23 -32.22 -11.91
N THR A 141 8.22 -32.50 -13.22
CA THR A 141 7.56 -31.67 -14.23
C THR A 141 6.08 -31.56 -13.94
N ARG A 142 5.60 -30.34 -13.67
CA ARG A 142 4.18 -30.10 -13.40
C ARG A 142 3.86 -28.60 -13.50
N GLU A 143 2.61 -28.32 -13.81
CA GLU A 143 2.07 -26.96 -13.79
C GLU A 143 1.55 -26.61 -12.39
N LEU A 144 1.80 -25.38 -12.00
CA LEU A 144 1.52 -24.85 -10.68
C LEU A 144 0.60 -23.65 -10.84
N HIS A 145 -0.63 -23.81 -10.38
CA HIS A 145 -1.65 -22.78 -10.37
C HIS A 145 -1.92 -22.38 -8.91
N THR A 146 -1.46 -21.19 -8.54
CA THR A 146 -1.65 -20.62 -7.19
C THR A 146 -2.20 -19.21 -7.27
N ARG A 147 -2.57 -18.64 -6.12
CA ARG A 147 -3.04 -17.24 -6.08
C ARG A 147 -1.87 -16.28 -6.22
N ASN A 148 -0.72 -16.60 -5.64
CA ASN A 148 0.47 -15.75 -5.64
C ASN A 148 1.76 -16.59 -5.58
N ALA A 149 2.90 -15.92 -5.69
CA ALA A 149 4.23 -16.54 -5.64
C ALA A 149 4.55 -17.14 -4.26
N LEU A 150 4.07 -16.55 -3.17
CA LEU A 150 4.25 -17.11 -1.81
C LEU A 150 3.62 -18.51 -1.69
N GLU A 151 2.39 -18.68 -2.18
CA GLU A 151 1.74 -19.99 -2.24
C GLU A 151 2.48 -20.93 -3.18
N ALA A 152 3.00 -20.44 -4.30
CA ALA A 152 3.80 -21.24 -5.22
C ALA A 152 5.03 -21.84 -4.53
N LEU A 153 5.80 -21.00 -3.84
CA LEU A 153 6.98 -21.40 -3.07
C LEU A 153 6.62 -22.40 -1.95
N LYS A 154 5.49 -22.22 -1.27
CA LYS A 154 5.01 -23.17 -0.24
C LYS A 154 4.61 -24.52 -0.83
N ARG A 155 4.08 -24.54 -2.06
CA ARG A 155 3.65 -25.77 -2.74
C ARG A 155 4.82 -26.55 -3.34
N LEU A 156 5.96 -25.91 -3.66
CA LEU A 156 7.15 -26.59 -4.23
C LEU A 156 7.58 -27.84 -3.45
N LYS A 157 7.40 -27.90 -2.14
CA LYS A 157 7.72 -29.08 -1.31
C LYS A 157 7.04 -30.37 -1.76
N TYR A 158 5.88 -30.28 -2.43
CA TYR A 158 5.14 -31.44 -2.92
C TYR A 158 5.63 -31.94 -4.29
N PHE A 159 6.57 -31.24 -4.91
CA PHE A 159 7.08 -31.54 -6.25
C PHE A 159 8.47 -32.21 -6.22
N ALA A 160 9.10 -32.31 -5.06
CA ALA A 160 10.30 -33.11 -4.85
C ALA A 160 10.02 -34.25 -3.86
N ASP A 161 10.69 -35.39 -4.04
CA ASP A 161 10.59 -36.52 -3.11
C ASP A 161 11.52 -36.38 -1.88
N ARG A 162 12.50 -35.46 -1.92
CA ARG A 162 13.57 -35.35 -0.94
C ARG A 162 13.79 -33.93 -0.39
N LEU A 163 12.76 -33.09 -0.36
CA LEU A 163 12.87 -31.78 0.27
C LEU A 163 12.52 -31.86 1.77
N PRO A 164 13.30 -31.22 2.64
CA PRO A 164 12.94 -31.09 4.05
C PRO A 164 11.72 -30.19 4.24
N SER A 165 11.16 -30.20 5.44
CA SER A 165 10.15 -29.20 5.81
C SER A 165 10.78 -27.81 5.83
N TYR A 166 10.08 -26.81 5.31
CA TYR A 166 10.53 -25.43 5.33
C TYR A 166 9.37 -24.46 5.48
N LYS A 167 9.70 -23.26 5.94
CA LYS A 167 8.80 -22.12 6.06
C LYS A 167 9.18 -21.06 5.03
N VAL A 168 8.18 -20.43 4.43
CA VAL A 168 8.35 -19.29 3.53
C VAL A 168 7.70 -18.07 4.16
N THR A 169 8.49 -17.02 4.36
CA THR A 169 8.05 -15.71 4.85
C THR A 169 8.41 -14.63 3.85
N LEU A 170 7.61 -13.58 3.78
CA LEU A 170 7.87 -12.40 2.95
C LEU A 170 8.06 -11.20 3.89
N THR A 171 9.20 -10.52 3.80
CA THR A 171 9.50 -9.33 4.60
C THR A 171 10.23 -8.33 3.71
N ASP A 172 9.71 -7.11 3.59
CA ASP A 172 10.29 -6.03 2.77
C ASP A 172 10.65 -6.47 1.33
N ASP A 173 9.74 -7.20 0.66
CA ASP A 173 9.93 -7.76 -0.70
C ASP A 173 11.04 -8.81 -0.85
N ILE A 174 11.51 -9.36 0.27
CA ILE A 174 12.44 -10.49 0.30
C ILE A 174 11.71 -11.74 0.76
N TYR A 175 11.73 -12.78 -0.08
CA TYR A 175 11.29 -14.12 0.27
C TYR A 175 12.37 -14.86 1.05
N THR A 176 12.11 -15.15 2.32
CA THR A 176 12.99 -15.99 3.14
C THR A 176 12.43 -17.40 3.20
N ILE A 177 13.22 -18.36 2.73
CA ILE A 177 12.90 -19.78 2.72
C ILE A 177 13.83 -20.47 3.73
N GLN A 178 13.28 -20.83 4.88
CA GLN A 178 14.06 -21.35 6.00
C GLN A 178 13.66 -22.79 6.29
N LYS A 179 14.65 -23.69 6.36
CA LYS A 179 14.45 -25.08 6.78
C LYS A 179 13.97 -25.15 8.23
N ILE A 180 13.00 -26.03 8.50
CA ILE A 180 12.47 -26.33 9.85
C ILE A 180 13.09 -27.62 10.36
#